data_AF-A0A2S7RQG0-F1
#
_entry.id   AF-A0A2S7RQG0-F1
#
_cell.length_a   1.000
_cell.length_b   1.000
_cell.length_c   1.000
_cell.angle_alpha   90.00
_cell.angle_beta   90.00
_cell.angle_gamma   90.00
#
_symmetry.space_group_name_H-M   'P 1'
#
loop_
_entity.id
_entity.type
_entity.pdbx_description
1 polymer ?
#
loop_
_entity_poly.entity_id
_entity_poly.type
_entity_poly.pdbx_seq_one_letter_code
_entity_poly.pdbx_strand_id
1 'polypeptide(L)'
;MTFFPFVDPNRRPQAEIRKTTEELTQKFQAIDPDLTLIHNDNFIDYGPEVFPQLSSIYWDPRVANHPMEHFVYSEYLLRYRGYPLYWFTPYDEQIYEYYRKPSGASDSSRQAVKVIDQAILKVIHEYQVLNLFYWNDLFPEKQLEQERLKPYNRPSQFIGPGELVSSPISFTDPKHRPLVAVEKNTEYLETQLNKLDVLLSLIHGNSYIDFGPKIGRFLAEYSYDPEEDEPNDPIRDLSDSEYQIYYGDTILYSFTPYSFGTGYQGKILTGGIPSFVHLGLSNELDATVIKHVHKYQLNNLYYWRDYYNAGEFQKEIKKYKKMWCLE
;
A
#
# COMPACT_ATOMS: atom_id res chain seq x y z
N MET A 1 11.12 0.57 -24.94
CA MET A 1 9.77 0.60 -24.34
C MET A 1 9.14 -0.75 -24.56
N THR A 2 9.03 -1.55 -23.51
CA THR A 2 8.20 -2.75 -23.47
C THR A 2 7.39 -2.64 -22.20
N PHE A 3 6.25 -1.98 -22.33
CA PHE A 3 5.13 -2.01 -21.41
C PHE A 3 4.84 -3.48 -21.14
N PHE A 4 5.11 -3.99 -19.94
CA PHE A 4 4.59 -5.31 -19.55
C PHE A 4 3.09 -5.12 -19.40
N PRO A 5 2.27 -5.62 -20.34
CA PRO A 5 0.85 -5.42 -20.28
C PRO A 5 0.36 -6.58 -19.44
N PHE A 6 0.43 -6.47 -18.11
CA PHE A 6 -0.57 -7.18 -17.33
C PHE A 6 -1.89 -6.44 -17.60
N VAL A 7 -2.49 -6.74 -18.75
CA VAL A 7 -3.89 -6.41 -19.00
C VAL A 7 -4.64 -7.48 -18.26
N ASP A 8 -4.91 -7.22 -16.98
CA ASP A 8 -5.93 -7.99 -16.32
C ASP A 8 -7.23 -7.76 -17.11
N PRO A 9 -7.80 -8.80 -17.74
CA PRO A 9 -9.03 -8.65 -18.53
C PRO A 9 -10.21 -8.17 -17.67
N ASN A 10 -10.10 -8.26 -16.34
CA ASN A 10 -11.08 -7.80 -15.37
C ASN A 10 -10.81 -6.37 -14.89
N ARG A 11 -9.75 -5.69 -15.37
CA ARG A 11 -9.52 -4.27 -15.10
C ARG A 11 -10.36 -3.41 -16.06
N ARG A 12 -11.00 -2.36 -15.54
CA ARG A 12 -11.66 -1.37 -16.40
C ARG A 12 -10.70 -0.83 -17.48
N PRO A 13 -11.12 -0.77 -18.76
CA PRO A 13 -10.29 -0.23 -19.84
C PRO A 13 -9.81 1.20 -19.57
N GLN A 14 -8.51 1.43 -19.77
CA GLN A 14 -7.89 2.75 -19.57
C GLN A 14 -8.51 3.86 -20.42
N ALA A 15 -9.02 3.53 -21.61
CA ALA A 15 -9.71 4.49 -22.46
C ALA A 15 -11.03 4.97 -21.84
N GLU A 16 -11.75 4.09 -21.14
CA GLU A 16 -12.99 4.43 -20.45
C GLU A 16 -12.73 5.26 -19.19
N ILE A 17 -11.66 4.94 -18.45
CA ILE A 17 -11.21 5.73 -17.30
C ILE A 17 -10.84 7.16 -17.72
N ARG A 18 -10.12 7.32 -18.83
CA ARG A 18 -9.78 8.66 -19.37
C ARG A 18 -11.03 9.44 -19.73
N LYS A 19 -11.95 8.82 -20.47
CA LYS A 19 -13.23 9.45 -20.83
C LYS A 19 -14.03 9.86 -19.59
N THR A 20 -14.13 8.97 -18.61
CA THR A 20 -14.85 9.23 -17.35
C THR A 20 -14.19 10.37 -16.57
N THR A 21 -12.87 10.40 -16.52
CA THR A 21 -12.09 11.48 -15.87
C THR A 21 -12.34 12.83 -16.54
N GLU A 22 -12.38 12.88 -17.87
CA GLU A 22 -12.70 14.09 -18.62
C GLU A 22 -14.13 14.58 -18.34
N GLU A 23 -15.11 13.67 -18.35
CA GLU A 23 -16.51 13.99 -18.05
C GLU A 23 -16.69 14.48 -16.60
N LEU A 24 -16.06 13.81 -15.63
CA LEU A 24 -16.06 14.22 -14.23
C LEU A 24 -15.41 15.60 -14.05
N THR A 25 -14.27 15.84 -14.69
CA THR A 25 -13.58 17.13 -14.65
C THR A 25 -14.50 18.25 -15.12
N GLN A 26 -15.20 18.04 -16.24
CA GLN A 26 -16.17 19.02 -16.76
C GLN A 26 -17.34 19.25 -15.79
N LYS A 27 -17.89 18.18 -15.20
CA LYS A 27 -18.98 18.27 -14.22
C LYS A 27 -18.56 19.07 -12.97
N PHE A 28 -17.36 18.83 -12.43
CA PHE A 28 -16.86 19.59 -11.29
C PHE A 28 -16.57 21.05 -11.65
N GLN A 29 -15.96 21.32 -12.80
CA GLN A 29 -15.71 22.70 -13.26
C GLN A 29 -16.99 23.49 -13.53
N ALA A 30 -18.10 22.82 -13.87
CA ALA A 30 -19.42 23.43 -14.00
C ALA A 30 -20.03 23.84 -12.65
N ILE A 31 -19.64 23.19 -11.56
CA ILE A 31 -20.02 23.60 -10.18
C ILE A 31 -19.21 24.82 -9.77
N ASP A 32 -17.88 24.75 -9.91
CA ASP A 32 -16.97 25.87 -9.64
C ASP A 32 -15.68 25.67 -10.45
N PRO A 33 -15.20 26.68 -11.21
CA PRO A 33 -14.00 26.56 -12.04
C PRO A 33 -12.70 26.33 -11.24
N ASP A 34 -12.69 26.61 -9.94
CA ASP A 34 -11.54 26.38 -9.06
C ASP A 34 -11.43 24.92 -8.58
N LEU A 35 -12.40 24.06 -8.94
CA LEU A 35 -12.33 22.62 -8.69
C LEU A 35 -11.43 21.92 -9.71
N THR A 36 -10.47 21.16 -9.20
CA THR A 36 -9.53 20.37 -10.01
C THR A 36 -9.56 18.93 -9.57
N LEU A 37 -9.70 18.03 -10.55
CA LEU A 37 -9.76 16.58 -10.33
C LEU A 37 -8.42 15.96 -10.74
N ILE A 38 -7.88 15.11 -9.87
CA ILE A 38 -6.66 14.35 -10.14
C ILE A 38 -7.04 12.87 -10.12
N HIS A 39 -6.81 12.17 -11.22
CA HIS A 39 -6.90 10.72 -11.30
C HIS A 39 -5.62 10.07 -10.79
N ASN A 40 -5.75 8.99 -10.01
CA ASN A 40 -4.64 8.15 -9.60
C ASN A 40 -4.48 7.00 -10.60
N ASP A 41 -3.51 7.10 -11.51
CA ASP A 41 -3.28 6.12 -12.58
C ASP A 41 -2.98 4.69 -12.08
N ASN A 42 -2.62 4.56 -10.80
CA ASN A 42 -2.36 3.28 -10.15
C ASN A 42 -3.61 2.69 -9.48
N PHE A 43 -4.76 3.38 -9.51
CA PHE A 43 -6.02 2.77 -9.10
C PHE A 43 -6.41 1.67 -10.09
N ILE A 44 -6.82 0.54 -9.55
CA ILE A 44 -7.26 -0.61 -10.32
C ILE A 44 -8.68 -0.96 -9.89
N ASP A 45 -9.64 -0.68 -10.77
CA ASP A 45 -11.03 -1.11 -10.59
C ASP A 45 -11.17 -2.56 -11.05
N TYR A 46 -11.08 -3.51 -10.11
CA TYR A 46 -11.42 -4.92 -10.36
C TYR A 46 -12.93 -5.18 -10.16
N GLY A 47 -13.43 -6.21 -10.84
CA GLY A 47 -14.80 -6.66 -10.64
C GLY A 47 -15.06 -7.24 -9.24
N PRO A 48 -16.30 -7.15 -8.73
CA PRO A 48 -16.77 -7.79 -7.50
C PRO A 48 -16.41 -9.27 -7.31
N GLU A 49 -16.23 -10.04 -8.38
CA GLU A 49 -15.91 -11.47 -8.31
C GLU A 49 -14.42 -11.76 -8.09
N VAL A 50 -13.56 -10.81 -8.47
CA VAL A 50 -12.10 -10.90 -8.38
C VAL A 50 -11.64 -10.39 -7.03
N PHE A 51 -12.26 -9.33 -6.52
CA PHE A 51 -11.91 -8.70 -5.25
C PHE A 51 -11.90 -9.66 -4.04
N PRO A 52 -12.86 -10.57 -3.82
CA PRO A 52 -12.83 -11.54 -2.72
C PRO A 52 -11.69 -12.57 -2.80
N GLN A 53 -11.17 -12.84 -4.00
CA GLN A 53 -10.00 -13.71 -4.20
C GLN A 53 -8.70 -12.94 -3.97
N LEU A 54 -8.76 -11.64 -4.23
CA LEU A 54 -7.73 -10.65 -4.03
C LEU A 54 -7.77 -10.01 -2.64
N SER A 55 -8.79 -10.27 -1.82
CA SER A 55 -9.08 -9.56 -0.57
C SER A 55 -8.19 -9.98 0.59
N SER A 56 -7.20 -10.83 0.36
CA SER A 56 -6.09 -11.04 1.30
C SER A 56 -4.84 -10.24 0.90
N ILE A 57 -4.85 -9.66 -0.30
CA ILE A 57 -3.74 -8.96 -0.96
C ILE A 57 -4.08 -7.47 -1.17
N TYR A 58 -5.37 -7.16 -1.28
CA TYR A 58 -5.92 -5.86 -1.64
C TYR A 58 -7.11 -5.51 -0.76
N TRP A 59 -7.28 -4.23 -0.43
CA TRP A 59 -8.47 -3.81 0.30
C TRP A 59 -9.70 -3.80 -0.63
N ASP A 60 -10.72 -4.56 -0.23
CA ASP A 60 -12.08 -4.38 -0.72
C ASP A 60 -12.85 -3.51 0.30
N PRO A 61 -13.34 -2.31 -0.04
CA PRO A 61 -14.12 -1.47 0.87
C PRO A 61 -15.44 -2.11 1.34
N ARG A 62 -15.84 -3.26 0.78
CA ARG A 62 -16.99 -4.06 1.20
C ARG A 62 -16.61 -5.16 2.21
N VAL A 63 -15.33 -5.44 2.40
CA VAL A 63 -14.82 -6.42 3.37
C VAL A 63 -14.44 -5.69 4.66
N ALA A 64 -15.26 -5.87 5.70
CA ALA A 64 -15.02 -5.27 7.01
C ALA A 64 -13.86 -5.97 7.73
N ASN A 65 -13.06 -5.20 8.49
CA ASN A 65 -11.90 -5.63 9.27
C ASN A 65 -10.72 -6.14 8.42
N HIS A 66 -10.55 -5.60 7.23
CA HIS A 66 -9.40 -5.92 6.38
C HIS A 66 -8.16 -5.15 6.87
N PRO A 67 -6.94 -5.74 6.93
CA PRO A 67 -5.74 -5.04 7.39
C PRO A 67 -5.42 -3.75 6.63
N MET A 68 -5.95 -3.63 5.41
CA MET A 68 -5.80 -2.44 4.57
C MET A 68 -7.00 -1.48 4.58
N GLU A 69 -7.98 -1.67 5.49
CA GLU A 69 -9.20 -0.85 5.54
C GLU A 69 -9.00 0.61 5.94
N HIS A 70 -7.84 0.89 6.54
CA HIS A 70 -7.43 2.22 6.96
C HIS A 70 -6.55 2.94 5.93
N PHE A 71 -6.21 2.29 4.80
CA PHE A 71 -5.47 2.92 3.72
C PHE A 71 -6.42 3.53 2.69
N VAL A 72 -6.24 4.83 2.40
CA VAL A 72 -7.06 5.54 1.41
C VAL A 72 -6.60 5.20 0.00
N TYR A 73 -7.19 4.17 -0.60
CA TYR A 73 -7.14 3.92 -2.04
C TYR A 73 -8.15 4.85 -2.69
N SER A 74 -7.69 5.90 -3.38
CA SER A 74 -8.57 6.76 -4.15
C SER A 74 -8.35 6.56 -5.65
N GLU A 75 -9.42 6.44 -6.42
CA GLU A 75 -9.34 6.65 -7.86
C GLU A 75 -9.13 8.14 -8.16
N TYR A 76 -9.78 9.00 -7.37
CA TYR A 76 -9.78 10.43 -7.59
C TYR A 76 -9.50 11.23 -6.32
N LEU A 77 -8.70 12.29 -6.49
CA LEU A 77 -8.54 13.38 -5.54
C LEU A 77 -9.15 14.65 -6.14
N LEU A 78 -10.21 15.17 -5.53
CA LEU A 78 -10.79 16.46 -5.85
C LEU A 78 -10.17 17.54 -4.95
N ARG A 79 -9.77 18.66 -5.57
CA ARG A 79 -9.17 19.81 -4.88
C ARG A 79 -9.94 21.08 -5.19
N TYR A 80 -10.06 21.96 -4.21
CA TYR A 80 -10.59 23.31 -4.39
C TYR A 80 -9.48 24.33 -4.16
N ARG A 81 -9.13 25.13 -5.18
CA ARG A 81 -8.02 26.10 -5.12
C ARG A 81 -6.68 25.47 -4.67
N GLY A 82 -6.43 24.23 -5.09
CA GLY A 82 -5.19 23.50 -4.79
C GLY A 82 -5.20 22.75 -3.44
N TYR A 83 -6.22 22.89 -2.61
CA TYR A 83 -6.33 22.15 -1.36
C TYR A 83 -7.20 20.89 -1.52
N PRO A 84 -6.82 19.74 -0.94
CA PRO A 84 -7.63 18.52 -0.95
C PRO A 84 -9.02 18.75 -0.35
N LEU A 85 -10.05 18.21 -1.02
CA LEU A 85 -11.43 18.32 -0.56
C LEU A 85 -12.09 16.94 -0.43
N TYR A 86 -12.06 16.14 -1.49
CA TYR A 86 -12.59 14.77 -1.50
C TYR A 86 -11.56 13.79 -2.01
N TRP A 87 -11.52 12.63 -1.38
CA TRP A 87 -10.98 11.41 -1.94
C TRP A 87 -12.15 10.49 -2.26
N PHE A 88 -12.22 9.93 -3.46
CA PHE A 88 -13.29 9.01 -3.78
C PHE A 88 -12.86 7.90 -4.74
N THR A 89 -13.62 6.82 -4.66
CA THR A 89 -13.52 5.63 -5.51
C THR A 89 -14.89 5.39 -6.16
N PRO A 90 -14.98 4.42 -7.08
CA PRO A 90 -16.24 3.80 -7.48
C PRO A 90 -17.20 3.40 -6.36
N TYR A 91 -16.66 3.14 -5.16
CA TYR A 91 -17.38 2.46 -4.10
C TYR A 91 -17.66 3.36 -2.91
N ASP A 92 -16.82 4.34 -2.61
CA ASP A 92 -16.90 5.18 -1.41
C ASP A 92 -16.26 6.56 -1.58
N GLU A 93 -16.56 7.45 -0.65
CA GLU A 93 -16.00 8.81 -0.62
C GLU A 93 -15.65 9.25 0.81
N GLN A 94 -14.53 9.96 0.93
CA GLN A 94 -14.05 10.53 2.17
C GLN A 94 -13.80 12.03 2.00
N ILE A 95 -14.19 12.79 3.01
CA ILE A 95 -14.06 14.24 3.08
C ILE A 95 -12.77 14.58 3.81
N TYR A 96 -11.95 15.45 3.22
CA TYR A 96 -10.80 16.02 3.90
C TYR A 96 -11.22 17.25 4.71
N GLU A 97 -11.28 17.14 6.04
CA GLU A 97 -11.81 18.24 6.87
C GLU A 97 -10.79 19.37 7.14
N TYR A 98 -9.52 19.21 6.71
CA TYR A 98 -8.47 20.19 7.01
C TYR A 98 -8.46 21.39 6.05
N TYR A 99 -9.16 22.44 6.44
CA TYR A 99 -8.89 23.83 6.04
C TYR A 99 -8.73 24.69 7.30
N ARG A 100 -7.60 24.55 8.01
CA ARG A 100 -7.15 25.55 8.98
C ARG A 100 -5.97 26.31 8.39
N LYS A 101 -6.05 27.64 8.35
CA LYS A 101 -4.84 28.45 8.25
C LYS A 101 -3.92 28.10 9.43
N PRO A 102 -2.58 28.20 9.28
CA PRO A 102 -1.63 27.98 10.38
C PRO A 102 -1.96 28.74 11.68
N SER A 103 -2.76 29.81 11.58
CA SER A 103 -3.23 30.64 12.69
C SER A 103 -4.50 30.15 13.42
N GLY A 104 -5.11 29.03 13.00
CA GLY A 104 -6.32 28.48 13.65
C GLY A 104 -7.63 29.22 13.35
N ALA A 105 -7.63 30.23 12.48
CA ALA A 105 -8.84 30.96 12.09
C ALA A 105 -9.72 30.16 11.11
N SER A 106 -11.05 30.29 11.23
CA SER A 106 -12.02 29.73 10.28
C SER A 106 -11.84 30.38 8.90
N ASP A 107 -11.58 29.57 7.87
CA ASP A 107 -11.39 30.09 6.51
C ASP A 107 -12.74 30.34 5.81
N SER A 108 -12.90 31.49 5.17
CA SER A 108 -14.11 31.83 4.39
C SER A 108 -14.28 30.91 3.18
N SER A 109 -13.18 30.29 2.71
CA SER A 109 -13.20 29.22 1.72
C SER A 109 -14.06 28.02 2.16
N ARG A 110 -14.10 27.69 3.46
CA ARG A 110 -14.93 26.61 4.01
C ARG A 110 -16.42 26.93 3.91
N GLN A 111 -16.81 28.19 4.01
CA GLN A 111 -18.20 28.61 3.77
C GLN A 111 -18.56 28.46 2.29
N ALA A 112 -17.67 28.83 1.37
CA ALA A 112 -17.88 28.64 -0.07
C ALA A 112 -18.00 27.14 -0.43
N VAL A 113 -17.12 26.31 0.11
CA VAL A 113 -17.15 24.84 -0.06
C VAL A 113 -18.47 24.25 0.47
N LYS A 114 -18.93 24.64 1.67
CA LYS A 114 -20.22 24.17 2.22
C LYS A 114 -21.42 24.48 1.32
N VAL A 115 -21.36 25.54 0.53
CA VAL A 115 -22.45 25.91 -0.40
C VAL A 115 -22.48 24.98 -1.62
N ILE A 116 -21.32 24.51 -2.08
CA ILE A 116 -21.20 23.64 -3.26
C ILE A 116 -21.09 22.15 -2.92
N ASP A 117 -20.97 21.80 -1.64
CA ASP A 117 -20.73 20.45 -1.14
C ASP A 117 -21.76 19.42 -1.63
N GLN A 118 -23.06 19.76 -1.54
CA GLN A 118 -24.13 18.89 -2.03
C GLN A 118 -24.06 18.65 -3.54
N ALA A 119 -23.63 19.65 -4.31
CA ALA A 119 -23.46 19.51 -5.75
C ALA A 119 -22.26 18.61 -6.09
N ILE A 120 -21.17 18.74 -5.33
CA ILE A 120 -19.99 17.88 -5.45
C ILE A 120 -20.35 16.43 -5.15
N LEU A 121 -20.99 16.17 -3.99
CA LEU A 121 -21.43 14.83 -3.59
C LEU A 121 -22.37 14.21 -4.63
N LYS A 122 -23.29 14.99 -5.18
CA LYS A 122 -24.17 14.50 -6.25
C LYS A 122 -23.39 14.00 -7.46
N VAL A 123 -22.34 14.72 -7.90
CA VAL A 123 -21.49 14.28 -9.03
C VAL A 123 -20.74 12.99 -8.67
N ILE A 124 -20.19 12.90 -7.46
CA ILE A 124 -19.49 11.70 -6.97
C ILE A 124 -20.45 10.51 -6.94
N HIS A 125 -21.63 10.65 -6.33
CA HIS A 125 -22.62 9.58 -6.21
C HIS A 125 -23.18 9.15 -7.57
N GLU A 126 -23.44 10.08 -8.49
CA GLU A 126 -23.81 9.75 -9.87
C GLU A 126 -22.76 8.89 -10.56
N TYR A 127 -21.48 9.21 -10.35
CA TYR A 127 -20.37 8.41 -10.87
C TYR A 127 -20.31 7.01 -10.23
N GLN A 128 -20.44 6.91 -8.90
CA GLN A 128 -20.48 5.62 -8.20
C GLN A 128 -21.65 4.76 -8.69
N VAL A 129 -22.82 5.36 -8.94
CA VAL A 129 -23.97 4.66 -9.52
C VAL A 129 -23.72 4.24 -10.98
N LEU A 130 -23.09 5.10 -11.78
CA LEU A 130 -22.70 4.75 -13.15
C LEU A 130 -21.72 3.57 -13.15
N ASN A 131 -20.81 3.53 -12.18
CA ASN A 131 -19.85 2.47 -11.99
C ASN A 131 -20.53 1.10 -11.76
N LEU A 132 -21.64 1.07 -11.02
CA LEU A 132 -22.40 -0.16 -10.79
C LEU A 132 -22.97 -0.74 -12.09
N PHE A 133 -23.27 0.10 -13.10
CA PHE A 133 -23.75 -0.38 -14.39
C PHE A 133 -22.67 -1.04 -15.23
N TYR A 134 -21.40 -0.67 -15.04
CA TYR A 134 -20.29 -1.39 -15.67
C TYR A 134 -20.22 -2.85 -15.19
N TRP A 135 -20.70 -3.10 -13.97
CA TRP A 135 -20.72 -4.42 -13.33
C TRP A 135 -22.14 -5.00 -13.23
N ASN A 136 -23.08 -4.55 -14.06
CA ASN A 136 -24.50 -4.93 -13.97
C ASN A 136 -24.75 -6.44 -14.07
N ASP A 137 -23.94 -7.15 -14.86
CA ASP A 137 -24.03 -8.60 -15.07
C ASP A 137 -23.78 -9.40 -13.78
N LEU A 138 -23.20 -8.77 -12.76
CA LEU A 138 -22.85 -9.39 -11.48
C LEU A 138 -23.99 -9.32 -10.45
N PHE A 139 -25.06 -8.59 -10.74
CA PHE A 139 -26.14 -8.36 -9.79
C PHE A 139 -27.49 -8.81 -10.38
N PRO A 140 -28.28 -9.62 -9.65
CA PRO A 140 -29.71 -9.74 -9.92
C PRO A 140 -30.36 -8.35 -9.91
N GLU A 141 -31.32 -8.10 -10.80
CA GLU A 141 -31.94 -6.78 -11.00
C GLU A 141 -32.40 -6.10 -9.70
N LYS A 142 -33.01 -6.87 -8.79
CA LYS A 142 -33.44 -6.39 -7.47
C LYS A 142 -32.28 -5.98 -6.55
N GLN A 143 -31.15 -6.67 -6.63
CA GLN A 143 -29.96 -6.34 -5.85
C GLN A 143 -29.29 -5.10 -6.43
N LEU A 144 -29.22 -4.98 -7.76
CA LEU A 144 -28.68 -3.80 -8.43
C LEU A 144 -29.45 -2.53 -8.04
N GLU A 145 -30.78 -2.59 -7.99
CA GLU A 145 -31.60 -1.46 -7.52
C GLU A 145 -31.28 -1.04 -6.08
N GLN A 146 -31.03 -2.00 -5.18
CA GLN A 146 -30.65 -1.71 -3.80
C GLN A 146 -29.25 -1.09 -3.71
N GLU A 147 -28.27 -1.65 -4.43
CA GLU A 147 -26.90 -1.12 -4.46
C GLU A 147 -26.86 0.32 -5.00
N ARG A 148 -27.68 0.64 -6.01
CA ARG A 148 -27.78 1.99 -6.59
C ARG A 148 -28.26 3.06 -5.62
N LEU A 149 -29.00 2.68 -4.58
CA LEU A 149 -29.48 3.61 -3.57
C LEU A 149 -28.45 3.86 -2.46
N LYS A 150 -27.44 2.99 -2.31
CA LYS A 150 -26.47 3.09 -1.22
C LYS A 150 -25.65 4.39 -1.27
N PRO A 151 -25.08 4.83 -2.41
CA PRO A 151 -24.33 6.09 -2.48
C PRO A 151 -25.09 7.28 -1.91
N TYR A 152 -26.36 7.44 -2.31
CA TYR A 152 -27.18 8.59 -1.90
C TYR A 152 -27.62 8.58 -0.43
N ASN A 153 -27.60 7.40 0.21
CA ASN A 153 -28.02 7.24 1.61
C ASN A 153 -26.84 7.13 2.58
N ARG A 154 -25.61 7.07 2.06
CA ARG A 154 -24.41 6.90 2.86
C ARG A 154 -24.04 8.22 3.55
N PRO A 155 -23.74 8.22 4.86
CA PRO A 155 -23.09 9.34 5.50
C PRO A 155 -21.61 9.37 5.09
N SER A 156 -21.17 10.45 4.45
CA SER A 156 -19.76 10.62 4.08
C SER A 156 -18.88 10.70 5.33
N GLN A 157 -17.71 10.05 5.26
CA GLN A 157 -16.78 9.96 6.39
C GLN A 157 -15.81 11.16 6.40
N PHE A 158 -15.48 11.66 7.59
CA PHE A 158 -14.56 12.78 7.78
C PHE A 158 -13.16 12.30 8.14
N ILE A 159 -12.16 12.80 7.42
CA ILE A 159 -10.76 12.75 7.83
C ILE A 159 -10.56 13.92 8.81
N GLY A 160 -10.77 13.66 10.10
CA GLY A 160 -10.85 14.64 11.20
C GLY A 160 -9.49 15.19 11.71
N PRO A 161 -9.49 15.93 12.85
CA PRO A 161 -8.36 16.72 13.35
C PRO A 161 -7.40 15.93 14.26
N GLY A 162 -7.06 14.70 13.89
CA GLY A 162 -5.86 14.07 14.44
C GLY A 162 -4.64 14.92 14.09
N GLU A 163 -3.59 14.89 14.91
CA GLU A 163 -2.31 15.42 14.47
C GLU A 163 -2.02 14.81 13.10
N LEU A 164 -1.61 15.66 12.15
CA LEU A 164 -1.19 15.21 10.83
C LEU A 164 0.15 14.47 11.00
N VAL A 165 0.13 13.29 11.64
CA VAL A 165 1.29 12.40 11.80
C VAL A 165 1.57 11.73 10.46
N SER A 166 0.53 11.44 9.69
CA SER A 166 0.66 10.97 8.31
C SER A 166 0.13 12.02 7.33
N SER A 167 1.01 12.53 6.46
CA SER A 167 0.57 12.90 5.11
C SER A 167 -0.34 11.78 4.60
N PRO A 168 -1.46 12.01 3.91
CA PRO A 168 -2.19 10.93 3.27
C PRO A 168 -1.20 10.26 2.30
N ILE A 169 -0.57 9.19 2.78
CA ILE A 169 0.27 8.33 1.99
C ILE A 169 -0.75 7.72 1.04
N SER A 170 -0.77 8.24 -0.18
CA SER A 170 -1.50 7.61 -1.27
C SER A 170 -0.82 6.26 -1.46
N PHE A 171 -1.28 5.27 -0.71
CA PHE A 171 -1.05 3.89 -1.03
C PHE A 171 -1.84 3.67 -2.31
N THR A 172 -1.18 4.00 -3.42
CA THR A 172 -1.41 3.28 -4.67
C THR A 172 -1.38 1.81 -4.34
N ASP A 173 -2.26 1.04 -4.96
CA ASP A 173 -2.34 -0.42 -4.89
C ASP A 173 -1.01 -1.04 -4.43
N PRO A 174 -0.94 -1.78 -3.30
CA PRO A 174 0.31 -2.37 -2.88
C PRO A 174 0.86 -3.13 -4.06
N LYS A 175 2.08 -2.76 -4.46
CA LYS A 175 2.68 -3.32 -5.65
C LYS A 175 3.13 -4.72 -5.24
N HIS A 176 2.22 -5.68 -5.29
CA HIS A 176 2.56 -7.01 -4.87
C HIS A 176 3.54 -7.62 -5.88
N ARG A 177 4.55 -8.32 -5.37
CA ARG A 177 5.33 -9.21 -6.22
C ARG A 177 4.42 -10.35 -6.70
N PRO A 178 4.46 -10.77 -7.98
CA PRO A 178 3.78 -11.97 -8.43
C PRO A 178 4.05 -13.10 -7.45
N LEU A 179 3.02 -13.82 -7.06
CA LEU A 179 3.13 -14.94 -6.10
C LEU A 179 4.26 -15.91 -6.51
N VAL A 180 4.35 -16.23 -7.80
CA VAL A 180 5.41 -17.06 -8.38
C VAL A 180 6.83 -16.52 -8.13
N ALA A 181 7.01 -15.20 -8.09
CA ALA A 181 8.30 -14.58 -7.80
C ALA A 181 8.64 -14.66 -6.30
N VAL A 182 7.63 -14.51 -5.43
CA VAL A 182 7.77 -14.70 -3.98
C VAL A 182 8.13 -16.16 -3.68
N GLU A 183 7.34 -17.11 -4.19
CA GLU A 183 7.56 -18.56 -4.02
C GLU A 183 8.97 -18.99 -4.45
N LYS A 184 9.45 -18.52 -5.60
CA LYS A 184 10.82 -18.80 -6.06
C LYS A 184 11.90 -18.26 -5.14
N ASN A 185 11.67 -17.08 -4.54
CA ASN A 185 12.61 -16.50 -3.58
C ASN A 185 12.58 -17.25 -2.24
N THR A 186 11.39 -17.66 -1.79
CA THR A 186 11.21 -18.51 -0.61
C THR A 186 11.94 -19.84 -0.79
N GLU A 187 11.68 -20.55 -1.90
CA GLU A 187 12.33 -21.83 -2.22
C GLU A 187 13.86 -21.67 -2.31
N TYR A 188 14.34 -20.59 -2.93
CA TYR A 188 15.76 -20.26 -2.95
C TYR A 188 16.32 -20.16 -1.53
N LEU A 189 15.74 -19.33 -0.67
CA LEU A 189 16.22 -19.10 0.69
C LEU A 189 16.20 -20.39 1.51
N GLU A 190 15.09 -21.13 1.51
CA GLU A 190 14.98 -22.43 2.19
C GLU A 190 16.04 -23.41 1.72
N THR A 191 16.24 -23.51 0.39
CA THR A 191 17.26 -24.39 -0.18
C THR A 191 18.66 -23.99 0.24
N GLN A 192 18.97 -22.69 0.30
CA GLN A 192 20.30 -22.25 0.74
C GLN A 192 20.51 -22.50 2.23
N LEU A 193 19.52 -22.20 3.07
CA LEU A 193 19.60 -22.40 4.52
C LEU A 193 19.76 -23.89 4.86
N ASN A 194 18.94 -24.77 4.28
CA ASN A 194 19.02 -26.22 4.47
C ASN A 194 20.38 -26.82 4.04
N LYS A 195 21.08 -26.21 3.07
CA LYS A 195 22.42 -26.63 2.67
C LYS A 195 23.50 -26.21 3.66
N LEU A 196 23.27 -25.15 4.42
CA LEU A 196 24.22 -24.64 5.41
C LEU A 196 24.12 -25.43 6.72
N ASP A 197 22.90 -25.60 7.23
CA ASP A 197 22.62 -26.36 8.44
C ASP A 197 21.15 -26.81 8.42
N VAL A 198 20.89 -28.06 8.83
CA VAL A 198 19.54 -28.64 8.90
C VAL A 198 18.69 -28.05 10.03
N LEU A 199 19.32 -27.36 10.99
CA LEU A 199 18.63 -26.67 12.07
C LEU A 199 18.18 -25.26 11.68
N LEU A 200 18.60 -24.75 10.51
CA LEU A 200 18.12 -23.47 10.00
C LEU A 200 16.75 -23.66 9.34
N SER A 201 15.77 -22.85 9.74
CA SER A 201 14.45 -22.82 9.11
C SER A 201 14.05 -21.40 8.74
N LEU A 202 13.20 -21.29 7.72
CA LEU A 202 12.63 -20.04 7.24
C LEU A 202 11.12 -20.05 7.50
N ILE A 203 10.59 -18.93 7.97
CA ILE A 203 9.14 -18.69 8.05
C ILE A 203 8.82 -17.49 7.16
N HIS A 204 7.85 -17.65 6.26
CA HIS A 204 7.32 -16.58 5.43
C HIS A 204 6.03 -16.00 6.04
N GLY A 205 6.00 -14.70 6.23
CA GLY A 205 4.83 -13.94 6.68
C GLY A 205 3.86 -13.73 5.51
N ASN A 206 2.84 -14.58 5.40
CA ASN A 206 1.85 -14.50 4.30
C ASN A 206 1.01 -13.21 4.31
N SER A 207 1.00 -12.46 5.40
CA SER A 207 0.34 -11.15 5.53
C SER A 207 1.26 -9.98 5.15
N TYR A 208 2.53 -10.23 4.81
CA TYR A 208 3.44 -9.17 4.42
C TYR A 208 3.08 -8.60 3.05
N ILE A 209 3.12 -7.27 2.95
CA ILE A 209 2.79 -6.54 1.75
C ILE A 209 4.03 -5.77 1.28
N ASP A 210 4.54 -6.10 0.09
CA ASP A 210 5.57 -5.30 -0.56
C ASP A 210 4.91 -4.09 -1.25
N PHE A 211 5.15 -2.88 -0.74
CA PHE A 211 4.62 -1.63 -1.33
C PHE A 211 5.52 -1.05 -2.44
N GLY A 212 6.57 -1.78 -2.84
CA GLY A 212 7.59 -1.32 -3.76
C GLY A 212 8.59 -0.35 -3.11
N PRO A 213 9.66 0.04 -3.84
CA PRO A 213 10.87 0.55 -3.19
C PRO A 213 10.73 1.87 -2.43
N LYS A 214 9.89 2.80 -2.89
CA LYS A 214 9.75 4.11 -2.23
C LYS A 214 8.99 3.98 -0.91
N ILE A 215 7.85 3.31 -0.94
CA ILE A 215 6.97 3.17 0.23
C ILE A 215 7.53 2.11 1.17
N GLY A 216 7.98 0.96 0.64
CA GLY A 216 8.56 -0.10 1.45
C GLY A 216 9.81 0.35 2.21
N ARG A 217 10.66 1.21 1.64
CA ARG A 217 11.79 1.82 2.39
C ARG A 217 11.32 2.79 3.48
N PHE A 218 10.30 3.61 3.19
CA PHE A 218 9.73 4.50 4.19
C PHE A 218 9.19 3.69 5.39
N LEU A 219 8.38 2.67 5.13
CA LEU A 219 7.83 1.80 6.19
C LEU A 219 8.91 1.01 6.93
N ALA A 220 10.00 0.63 6.25
CA ALA A 220 11.15 -0.01 6.88
C ALA A 220 11.95 0.93 7.80
N GLU A 221 11.97 2.23 7.52
CA GLU A 221 12.62 3.26 8.34
C GLU A 221 11.72 3.78 9.46
N TYR A 222 10.40 3.80 9.23
CA TYR A 222 9.36 4.31 10.13
C TYR A 222 8.29 3.24 10.33
N SER A 223 8.68 2.12 10.96
CA SER A 223 7.75 1.05 11.36
C SER A 223 6.86 1.50 12.51
N TYR A 224 5.70 0.86 12.68
CA TYR A 224 4.82 1.12 13.81
C TYR A 224 5.54 0.94 15.15
N ASP A 225 5.47 1.96 16.01
CA ASP A 225 5.92 1.92 17.40
C ASP A 225 4.71 2.12 18.34
N PRO A 226 4.26 1.10 19.09
CA PRO A 226 3.13 1.24 20.00
C PRO A 226 3.39 2.23 21.16
N GLU A 227 4.63 2.64 21.41
CA GLU A 227 4.96 3.67 22.41
C GLU A 227 4.82 5.09 21.86
N GLU A 228 5.01 5.30 20.56
CA GLU A 228 5.00 6.63 19.91
C GLU A 228 3.77 6.88 19.03
N ASP A 229 3.21 5.84 18.41
CA ASP A 229 2.16 5.94 17.40
C ASP A 229 0.74 5.76 17.96
N GLU A 230 -0.23 6.37 17.28
CA GLU A 230 -1.63 6.30 17.69
C GLU A 230 -2.21 4.87 17.51
N PRO A 231 -3.12 4.42 18.38
CA PRO A 231 -3.75 3.09 18.25
C PRO A 231 -4.54 2.86 16.96
N ASN A 232 -4.91 3.93 16.26
CA ASN A 232 -5.65 3.93 15.00
C ASN A 232 -4.75 4.26 13.79
N ASP A 233 -3.42 4.23 13.94
CA ASP A 233 -2.53 4.40 12.80
C ASP A 233 -2.77 3.27 11.78
N PRO A 234 -3.01 3.60 10.49
CA PRO A 234 -3.19 2.61 9.43
C PRO A 234 -2.08 1.57 9.33
N ILE A 235 -0.84 1.89 9.74
CA ILE A 235 0.30 0.96 9.62
C ILE A 235 0.34 -0.09 10.74
N ARG A 236 -0.47 0.05 11.81
CA ARG A 236 -0.44 -0.81 13.00
C ARG A 236 -0.58 -2.29 12.69
N ASP A 237 -1.50 -2.62 11.79
CA ASP A 237 -1.85 -4.01 11.47
C ASP A 237 -1.03 -4.57 10.29
N LEU A 238 -0.04 -3.82 9.80
CA LEU A 238 0.91 -4.31 8.79
C LEU A 238 1.96 -5.22 9.40
N SER A 239 2.33 -6.28 8.68
CA SER A 239 3.48 -7.11 9.05
C SER A 239 4.78 -6.31 8.93
N ASP A 240 5.55 -6.27 10.00
CA ASP A 240 6.87 -5.62 10.09
C ASP A 240 7.98 -6.40 9.35
N SER A 241 7.69 -7.65 8.99
CA SER A 241 8.64 -8.60 8.44
C SER A 241 8.00 -9.49 7.39
N GLU A 242 8.77 -9.84 6.36
CA GLU A 242 8.37 -10.82 5.35
C GLU A 242 8.92 -12.21 5.68
N TYR A 243 10.16 -12.26 6.16
CA TYR A 243 10.83 -13.51 6.46
C TYR A 243 11.47 -13.47 7.83
N GLN A 244 11.46 -14.62 8.49
CA GLN A 244 12.19 -14.85 9.72
C GLN A 244 13.01 -16.14 9.59
N ILE A 245 14.28 -16.08 9.96
CA ILE A 245 15.19 -17.22 10.00
C ILE A 245 15.38 -17.64 11.45
N TYR A 246 15.25 -18.93 11.70
CA TYR A 246 15.41 -19.54 13.01
C TYR A 246 16.55 -20.56 13.00
N TYR A 247 17.14 -20.80 14.17
CA TYR A 247 18.00 -21.94 14.46
C TYR A 247 17.34 -22.78 15.55
N GLY A 248 16.79 -23.92 15.18
CA GLY A 248 15.79 -24.60 16.02
C GLY A 248 14.62 -23.67 16.30
N ASP A 249 14.32 -23.41 17.57
CA ASP A 249 13.21 -22.53 17.97
C ASP A 249 13.64 -21.07 18.24
N THR A 250 14.91 -20.72 18.01
CA THR A 250 15.43 -19.39 18.30
C THR A 250 15.53 -18.54 17.03
N ILE A 251 14.84 -17.40 17.02
CA ILE A 251 14.94 -16.44 15.91
C ILE A 251 16.36 -15.87 15.82
N LEU A 252 16.96 -15.99 14.63
CA LEU A 252 18.25 -15.40 14.28
C LEU A 252 18.07 -14.05 13.60
N TYR A 253 17.20 -13.99 12.60
CA TYR A 253 17.03 -12.81 11.74
C TYR A 253 15.57 -12.62 11.38
N SER A 254 15.17 -11.36 11.21
CA SER A 254 13.89 -10.96 10.64
C SER A 254 14.18 -9.94 9.54
N PHE A 255 13.56 -10.04 8.38
CA PHE A 255 13.85 -9.14 7.27
C PHE A 255 12.70 -8.96 6.30
N THR A 256 12.78 -7.84 5.60
CA THR A 256 11.95 -7.50 4.46
C THR A 256 12.88 -7.30 3.25
N PRO A 257 12.36 -6.94 2.06
CA PRO A 257 13.23 -6.53 0.97
C PRO A 257 13.99 -5.23 1.22
N TYR A 258 13.60 -4.46 2.25
CA TYR A 258 14.08 -3.09 2.50
C TYR A 258 14.76 -2.91 3.85
N SER A 259 14.53 -3.82 4.80
CA SER A 259 15.10 -3.83 6.15
C SER A 259 15.67 -5.19 6.52
N PHE A 260 16.62 -5.19 7.44
CA PHE A 260 17.22 -6.38 8.02
C PHE A 260 17.38 -6.17 9.53
N GLY A 261 16.81 -7.09 10.30
CA GLY A 261 16.81 -7.10 11.76
C GLY A 261 17.47 -8.36 12.30
N THR A 262 18.16 -8.20 13.43
CA THR A 262 18.80 -9.30 14.16
C THR A 262 17.92 -9.72 15.34
N GLY A 263 17.77 -11.01 15.56
CA GLY A 263 17.11 -11.57 16.74
C GLY A 263 18.00 -11.46 17.97
N TYR A 264 17.40 -11.23 19.13
CA TYR A 264 18.12 -11.07 20.41
C TYR A 264 17.50 -11.93 21.51
N GLN A 265 18.36 -12.39 22.41
CA GLN A 265 17.97 -12.90 23.72
C GLN A 265 18.01 -11.76 24.74
N GLY A 266 16.85 -11.44 25.30
CA GLY A 266 16.64 -10.28 26.17
C GLY A 266 16.34 -8.98 25.40
N LYS A 267 16.14 -7.87 26.13
CA LYS A 267 15.82 -6.57 25.53
C LYS A 267 17.06 -5.91 24.93
N ILE A 268 16.98 -5.50 23.67
CA ILE A 268 18.08 -4.86 22.92
C ILE A 268 18.66 -3.66 23.69
N LEU A 269 17.79 -2.74 24.13
CA LEU A 269 18.19 -1.49 24.78
C LEU A 269 18.79 -1.67 26.18
N THR A 270 18.69 -2.86 26.79
CA THR A 270 19.22 -3.12 28.14
C THR A 270 20.30 -4.21 28.15
N GLY A 271 21.02 -4.37 27.03
CA GLY A 271 22.15 -5.32 26.94
C GLY A 271 21.77 -6.71 26.44
N GLY A 272 20.71 -6.83 25.65
CA GLY A 272 20.35 -8.07 24.96
C GLY A 272 21.51 -8.61 24.10
N ILE A 273 21.63 -9.93 24.03
CA ILE A 273 22.70 -10.61 23.29
C ILE A 273 22.13 -11.08 21.95
N PRO A 274 22.76 -10.78 20.80
CA PRO A 274 22.32 -11.30 19.52
C PRO A 274 22.16 -12.83 19.60
N SER A 275 21.04 -13.36 19.13
CA SER A 275 20.71 -14.80 19.22
C SER A 275 21.84 -15.66 18.65
N PHE A 276 22.44 -15.22 17.54
CA PHE A 276 23.57 -15.90 16.93
C PHE A 276 24.77 -16.07 17.88
N VAL A 277 25.13 -15.00 18.60
CA VAL A 277 26.20 -14.98 19.60
C VAL A 277 25.82 -15.84 20.81
N HIS A 278 24.57 -15.72 21.27
CA HIS A 278 24.07 -16.51 22.40
C HIS A 278 24.15 -18.02 22.15
N LEU A 279 23.83 -18.45 20.93
CA LEU A 279 23.88 -19.84 20.52
C LEU A 279 25.30 -20.34 20.22
N GLY A 280 26.31 -19.47 20.24
CA GLY A 280 27.71 -19.84 19.98
C GLY A 280 27.97 -20.30 18.54
N LEU A 281 27.18 -19.81 17.58
CA LEU A 281 27.31 -20.17 16.17
C LEU A 281 28.56 -19.52 15.56
N SER A 282 29.08 -20.09 14.47
CA SER A 282 30.34 -19.63 13.87
C SER A 282 30.17 -18.37 13.02
N ASN A 283 31.13 -17.43 13.08
CA ASN A 283 31.08 -16.20 12.27
C ASN A 283 30.98 -16.47 10.75
N GLU A 284 31.46 -17.64 10.28
CA GLU A 284 31.36 -18.05 8.88
C GLU A 284 29.92 -18.41 8.51
N LEU A 285 29.22 -19.15 9.38
CA LEU A 285 27.79 -19.44 9.21
C LEU A 285 26.98 -18.15 9.21
N ASP A 286 27.28 -17.23 10.14
CA ASP A 286 26.63 -15.92 10.24
C ASP A 286 26.73 -15.14 8.93
N ALA A 287 27.96 -14.91 8.49
CA ALA A 287 28.25 -14.13 7.29
C ALA A 287 27.60 -14.76 6.06
N THR A 288 27.51 -16.08 6.00
CA THR A 288 26.91 -16.79 4.87
C THR A 288 25.39 -16.65 4.86
N VAL A 289 24.72 -16.78 6.02
CA VAL A 289 23.27 -16.53 6.15
C VAL A 289 22.94 -15.09 5.74
N ILE A 290 23.65 -14.11 6.30
CA ILE A 290 23.47 -12.69 5.95
C ILE A 290 23.67 -12.46 4.45
N LYS A 291 24.67 -13.11 3.83
CA LYS A 291 24.90 -13.02 2.38
C LYS A 291 23.71 -13.53 1.57
N HIS A 292 23.03 -14.59 2.00
CA HIS A 292 21.82 -15.08 1.32
C HIS A 292 20.64 -14.13 1.46
N VAL A 293 20.46 -13.52 2.64
CA VAL A 293 19.45 -12.48 2.85
C VAL A 293 19.71 -11.27 1.96
N HIS A 294 20.95 -10.78 1.89
CA HIS A 294 21.29 -9.66 1.00
C HIS A 294 21.15 -10.01 -0.49
N LYS A 295 21.43 -11.25 -0.91
CA LYS A 295 21.15 -11.71 -2.28
C LYS A 295 19.66 -11.67 -2.59
N TYR A 296 18.82 -12.10 -1.64
CA TYR A 296 17.38 -11.99 -1.74
C TYR A 296 16.94 -10.52 -1.91
N GLN A 297 17.42 -9.61 -1.07
CA GLN A 297 17.10 -8.18 -1.17
C GLN A 297 17.57 -7.56 -2.50
N LEU A 298 18.72 -8.00 -3.01
CA LEU A 298 19.21 -7.60 -4.33
C LEU A 298 18.32 -8.12 -5.46
N ASN A 299 17.85 -9.38 -5.39
CA ASN A 299 16.88 -9.93 -6.35
C ASN A 299 15.57 -9.13 -6.32
N ASN A 300 15.14 -8.68 -5.14
CA ASN A 300 13.98 -7.81 -5.02
C ASN A 300 14.17 -6.47 -5.73
N LEU A 301 15.36 -5.88 -5.62
CA LEU A 301 15.71 -4.66 -6.34
C LEU A 301 15.65 -4.89 -7.86
N TYR A 302 16.14 -6.03 -8.36
CA TYR A 302 16.02 -6.39 -9.78
C TYR A 302 14.57 -6.56 -10.24
N TYR A 303 13.71 -7.13 -9.40
CA TYR A 303 12.28 -7.21 -9.66
C TYR A 303 11.67 -5.82 -9.85
N TRP A 304 12.05 -4.86 -8.99
CA TRP A 304 11.59 -3.48 -9.05
C TRP A 304 12.36 -2.56 -10.01
N ARG A 305 13.18 -3.10 -10.94
CA ARG A 305 14.06 -2.29 -11.81
C ARG A 305 13.32 -1.20 -12.59
N ASP A 306 12.07 -1.45 -12.98
CA ASP A 306 11.29 -0.54 -13.82
C ASP A 306 10.77 0.69 -13.04
N TYR A 307 10.94 0.71 -11.71
CA TYR A 307 10.70 1.87 -10.85
C TYR A 307 11.88 2.84 -10.77
N TYR A 308 12.98 2.52 -11.45
CA TYR A 308 14.17 3.33 -11.50
C TYR A 308 14.45 3.71 -12.96
N ASN A 309 14.98 4.92 -13.19
CA ASN A 309 15.64 5.12 -14.47
C ASN A 309 16.93 4.29 -14.54
N ALA A 310 17.42 4.02 -15.75
CA ALA A 310 18.55 3.12 -15.95
C ALA A 310 19.81 3.57 -15.18
N GLY A 311 20.05 4.88 -15.04
CA GLY A 311 21.20 5.41 -14.30
C GLY A 311 21.06 5.23 -12.78
N GLU A 312 19.88 5.51 -12.24
CA GLU A 312 19.54 5.30 -10.83
C GLU A 312 19.64 3.82 -10.46
N PHE A 313 19.10 2.94 -11.29
CA PHE A 313 19.15 1.50 -11.05
C PHE A 313 20.58 0.99 -10.95
N GLN A 314 21.44 1.37 -11.91
CA GLN A 314 22.85 0.97 -11.90
C GLN A 314 23.61 1.52 -10.68
N LYS A 315 23.29 2.75 -10.27
CA LYS A 315 23.86 3.35 -9.06
C LYS A 315 23.46 2.59 -7.80
N GLU A 316 22.17 2.27 -7.64
CA GLU A 316 21.64 1.54 -6.49
C GLU A 316 22.18 0.11 -6.44
N ILE A 317 22.17 -0.63 -7.55
CA ILE A 317 22.74 -1.98 -7.62
C ILE A 317 24.22 -1.98 -7.24
N LYS A 318 25.01 -1.05 -7.79
CA LYS A 318 26.44 -0.95 -7.46
C LYS A 318 26.66 -0.60 -5.99
N LYS A 319 25.83 0.28 -5.43
CA LYS A 319 25.85 0.62 -4.00
C LYS A 319 25.59 -0.62 -3.15
N TYR A 320 24.50 -1.35 -3.40
CA TYR A 320 24.12 -2.52 -2.61
C TYR A 320 25.11 -3.68 -2.75
N LYS A 321 25.58 -3.99 -3.97
CA LYS A 321 26.63 -5.00 -4.17
C LYS A 321 27.89 -4.69 -3.38
N LYS A 322 28.34 -3.44 -3.40
CA LYS A 322 29.52 -2.99 -2.63
C LYS A 322 29.26 -3.07 -1.12
N MET A 323 28.12 -2.57 -0.67
CA MET A 323 27.76 -2.50 0.76
C MET A 323 27.60 -3.89 1.38
N TRP A 324 27.06 -4.84 0.62
CA TRP A 324 26.77 -6.20 1.07
C TRP A 324 27.83 -7.24 0.66
N CYS A 325 28.95 -6.79 0.11
CA CYS A 325 30.04 -7.66 -0.37
C CYS A 325 29.55 -8.77 -1.32
N LEU A 326 28.66 -8.41 -2.25
CA LEU A 326 28.14 -9.28 -3.30
C LEU A 326 28.89 -9.04 -4.62
N GLU A 327 29.18 -10.11 -5.36
CA GLU A 327 29.84 -10.08 -6.67
C GLU A 327 28.92 -9.54 -7.77
#